data_AF-A0A5C2D108-F1
#
_entry.id   AF-A0A5C2D108-F1
#
_cell.length_a   1.000
_cell.length_b   1.000
_cell.length_c   1.000
_cell.angle_alpha   90.00
_cell.angle_beta   90.00
_cell.angle_gamma   90.00
#
_symmetry.space_group_name_H-M   'P 1'
#
loop_
_entity.id
_entity.type
_entity.pdbx_description
1 polymer ?
#
loop_
_entity_poly.entity_id
_entity_poly.type
_entity_poly.pdbx_seq_one_letter_code
_entity_poly.pdbx_strand_id
1 'polypeptide(L)'
;MTRRPPRYMPDEIDGKALFDIATRHGSVGELGDIVAVPPVREARDNGLLVATSMDAEALSSADVVVWCTGFRPALSHLAPLRLRDTEGRVTVNGTTAAEEPRLHLLGYGGWTGPASATLIGVGPTAKATVAKIAATIRP
;
A
#
# COMPACT_ATOMS: atom_id res chain seq x y z
N MET A 1 -8.89 12.36 4.34
CA MET A 1 -8.06 13.58 4.48
C MET A 1 -6.80 13.26 5.26
N THR A 2 -5.67 13.81 4.84
CA THR A 2 -4.39 13.69 5.55
C THR A 2 -4.47 14.41 6.89
N ARG A 3 -4.27 13.68 7.99
CA ARG A 3 -4.38 14.22 9.36
C ARG A 3 -3.09 14.86 9.88
N ARG A 4 -2.03 14.79 9.08
CA ARG A 4 -0.68 15.19 9.45
C ARG A 4 0.04 15.74 8.22
N PRO A 5 1.05 16.62 8.38
CA PRO A 5 1.81 17.16 7.27
C PRO A 5 2.40 16.05 6.37
N PRO A 6 2.54 16.31 5.05
CA PRO A 6 3.21 15.39 4.13
C PRO A 6 4.65 15.11 4.58
N ARG A 7 5.05 13.83 4.55
CA ARG A 7 6.44 13.40 4.80
C ARG A 7 7.09 13.03 3.48
N TYR A 8 7.92 13.91 2.96
CA TYR A 8 8.76 13.61 1.80
C TYR A 8 9.90 12.70 2.23
N MET A 9 10.23 11.73 1.38
CA MET A 9 11.47 10.97 1.51
C MET A 9 12.67 11.86 1.18
N PRO A 10 13.89 11.51 1.65
CA PRO A 10 15.09 12.21 1.25
C PRO A 10 15.22 12.29 -0.27
N ASP A 11 15.72 13.43 -0.77
CA ASP A 11 15.75 13.78 -2.20
C ASP A 11 16.60 12.81 -3.05
N GLU A 12 17.52 12.09 -2.42
CA GLU A 12 18.37 11.06 -2.99
C GLU A 12 17.67 9.69 -3.14
N ILE A 13 16.51 9.50 -2.50
CA ILE A 13 15.73 8.26 -2.61
C ILE A 13 14.82 8.36 -3.83
N ASP A 14 15.21 7.69 -4.91
CA ASP A 14 14.35 7.47 -6.06
C ASP A 14 13.51 6.19 -5.91
N GLY A 15 12.65 5.91 -6.90
CA GLY A 15 11.81 4.71 -6.90
C GLY A 15 12.62 3.41 -6.86
N LYS A 16 13.80 3.37 -7.48
CA LYS A 16 14.64 2.17 -7.50
C LYS A 16 15.27 1.92 -6.12
N ALA A 17 15.87 2.96 -5.53
CA ALA A 17 16.43 2.89 -4.18
C ALA A 17 15.35 2.48 -3.17
N LEU A 18 14.13 3.02 -3.30
CA LEU A 18 12.99 2.61 -2.49
C LEU A 18 12.70 1.11 -2.59
N PHE A 19 12.65 0.56 -3.80
CA PHE A 19 12.41 -0.87 -4.01
C PHE A 19 13.53 -1.75 -3.47
N ASP A 20 14.79 -1.35 -3.64
CA ASP A 20 15.94 -2.07 -3.10
C ASP A 20 15.88 -2.14 -1.57
N ILE A 21 15.56 -1.01 -0.92
CA ILE A 21 15.39 -0.94 0.54
C ILE A 21 14.19 -1.79 0.98
N ALA A 22 13.04 -1.65 0.33
CA ALA A 22 11.85 -2.43 0.65
C ALA A 22 12.09 -3.94 0.52
N THR A 23 12.87 -4.36 -0.48
CA THR A 23 13.21 -5.77 -0.71
C THR A 23 14.15 -6.31 0.37
N ARG A 24 15.12 -5.51 0.84
CA ARG A 24 16.10 -5.92 1.85
C ARG A 24 15.55 -5.87 3.28
N HIS A 25 14.78 -4.83 3.59
CA HIS A 25 14.37 -4.51 4.97
C HIS A 25 12.86 -4.73 5.21
N GLY A 26 12.08 -5.02 4.17
CA GLY A 26 10.64 -5.29 4.29
C GLY A 26 9.77 -4.07 4.61
N SER A 27 10.37 -2.90 4.87
CA SER A 27 9.66 -1.66 5.17
C SER A 27 10.46 -0.44 4.73
N VAL A 28 9.73 0.62 4.40
CA VAL A 28 10.26 1.94 3.99
C VAL A 28 9.60 3.09 4.74
N GLY A 29 8.74 2.80 5.72
CA GLY A 29 7.88 3.80 6.38
C GLY A 29 8.63 4.86 7.20
N GLU A 30 9.87 4.57 7.59
CA GLU A 30 10.74 5.53 8.28
C GLU A 30 11.25 6.62 7.32
N LEU A 31 11.45 6.28 6.04
CA LEU A 31 11.97 7.19 5.03
C LEU A 31 11.00 8.33 4.72
N GLY A 32 9.70 8.06 4.77
CA GLY A 32 8.67 9.01 4.39
C GLY A 32 7.53 8.34 3.65
N ASP A 33 6.57 9.13 3.20
CA ASP A 33 5.37 8.67 2.51
C ASP A 33 5.39 9.00 1.00
N ILE A 34 6.23 9.97 0.59
CA ILE A 34 6.24 10.53 -0.77
C ILE A 34 7.67 10.54 -1.33
N VAL A 35 7.89 9.83 -2.44
CA VAL A 35 9.12 9.94 -3.21
C VAL A 35 9.13 11.31 -3.92
N ALA A 36 10.10 12.16 -3.58
CA ALA A 36 10.25 13.47 -4.20
C ALA A 36 10.95 13.34 -5.56
N VAL A 37 10.23 12.86 -6.57
CA VAL A 37 10.71 12.86 -7.96
C VAL A 37 11.00 14.29 -8.45
N PRO A 38 11.81 14.51 -9.51
CA PRO A 38 12.23 15.86 -9.90
C PRO A 38 11.09 16.89 -10.03
N PRO A 39 9.93 16.58 -10.65
CA PRO A 39 8.80 17.53 -10.69
C PRO A 39 8.19 17.85 -9.32
N VAL A 40 8.20 16.89 -8.38
CA VAL A 40 7.71 17.10 -7.01
C VAL A 40 8.67 18.01 -6.25
N ARG A 41 9.98 17.81 -6.41
CA ARG A 41 11.01 18.67 -5.81
C ARG A 41 10.88 20.10 -6.32
N GLU A 42 10.80 20.28 -7.64
CA GLU A 42 10.60 21.60 -8.25
C GLU A 42 9.34 22.29 -7.71
N ALA A 43 8.20 21.60 -7.67
CA ALA A 43 6.97 22.19 -7.12
C ALA A 43 7.08 22.51 -5.62
N ARG A 44 7.72 21.64 -4.83
CA ARG A 44 7.97 21.86 -3.39
C ARG A 44 8.85 23.09 -3.17
N ASP A 45 9.98 23.15 -3.86
CA ASP A 45 11.02 24.15 -3.67
C ASP A 45 10.54 25.54 -4.17
N ASN A 46 9.61 25.56 -5.14
CA ASN A 46 8.90 26.77 -5.58
C ASN A 46 7.69 27.13 -4.69
N GLY A 47 7.44 26.42 -3.59
CA GLY A 47 6.36 26.71 -2.65
C GLY A 47 4.95 26.40 -3.17
N LEU A 48 4.81 25.59 -4.22
CA LEU A 48 3.52 25.23 -4.81
C LEU A 48 2.82 24.09 -4.05
N LEU A 49 3.55 23.32 -3.25
CA LEU A 49 3.02 22.19 -2.48
C LEU A 49 2.65 22.59 -1.05
N VAL A 50 1.65 23.48 -0.92
CA VAL A 50 1.15 23.95 0.38
C VAL A 50 0.08 22.99 0.90
N ALA A 51 0.36 22.36 2.05
CA ALA A 51 -0.61 21.54 2.75
C ALA A 51 -1.59 22.41 3.53
N THR A 52 -2.87 22.35 3.19
CA THR A 52 -3.96 23.02 3.93
C THR A 52 -4.88 21.98 4.55
N SER A 53 -5.58 22.37 5.63
CA SER A 53 -6.71 21.58 6.10
C SER A 53 -7.77 21.58 5.02
N MET A 54 -8.24 20.39 4.65
CA MET A 54 -9.39 20.28 3.76
C MET A 54 -10.63 20.49 4.63
N ASP A 55 -11.28 21.63 4.49
CA ASP A 55 -12.54 21.97 5.15
C ASP A 55 -13.66 22.17 4.12
N ALA A 56 -14.88 22.43 4.60
CA ALA A 56 -16.04 22.59 3.73
C ALA A 56 -15.90 23.80 2.79
N GLU A 57 -15.24 24.86 3.24
CA GLU A 57 -15.04 26.07 2.46
C GLU A 57 -14.04 25.84 1.31
N ALA A 58 -12.90 25.21 1.61
CA ALA A 58 -11.90 24.80 0.62
C ALA A 58 -12.46 23.84 -0.42
N LEU A 59 -13.40 22.95 -0.03
CA LEU A 59 -14.07 22.06 -0.98
C LEU A 59 -15.12 22.80 -1.82
N SER A 60 -15.87 23.73 -1.22
CA SER A 60 -16.94 24.46 -1.89
C SER A 60 -16.44 25.46 -2.94
N SER A 61 -15.21 25.94 -2.80
CA SER A 61 -14.56 26.88 -3.71
C SER A 61 -13.77 26.20 -4.82
N ALA A 62 -13.60 24.87 -4.78
CA ALA A 62 -12.84 24.13 -5.79
C ALA A 62 -13.71 23.75 -6.99
N ASP A 63 -13.27 24.11 -8.20
CA ASP A 63 -13.90 23.64 -9.45
C ASP A 63 -13.71 22.13 -9.66
N VAL A 64 -12.56 21.62 -9.24
CA VAL A 64 -12.16 20.21 -9.43
C VAL A 64 -11.48 19.69 -8.17
N VAL A 65 -11.91 18.50 -7.74
CA VAL A 65 -11.30 17.78 -6.63
C VAL A 65 -10.75 16.44 -7.12
N VAL A 66 -9.45 16.21 -6.89
CA VAL A 66 -8.78 14.94 -7.19
C VAL A 66 -8.53 14.17 -5.89
N TRP A 67 -9.20 13.03 -5.73
CA TRP A 67 -9.10 12.21 -4.54
C TRP A 67 -7.92 11.22 -4.60
N CYS A 68 -6.76 11.66 -4.11
CA CYS A 68 -5.57 10.82 -3.95
C CYS A 68 -5.54 10.09 -2.59
N THR A 69 -6.68 9.61 -2.09
CA THR A 69 -6.84 9.07 -0.72
C THR A 69 -6.57 7.57 -0.60
N GLY A 70 -5.96 6.96 -1.61
CA GLY A 70 -5.67 5.52 -1.65
C GLY A 70 -6.90 4.66 -1.92
N PHE A 71 -6.74 3.36 -1.66
CA PHE A 71 -7.71 2.32 -2.05
C PHE A 71 -7.96 1.32 -0.90
N ARG A 72 -9.07 0.59 -1.01
CA ARG A 72 -9.38 -0.58 -0.18
C ARG A 72 -9.22 -1.86 -1.00
N PRO A 73 -8.92 -3.01 -0.39
CA PRO A 73 -8.81 -4.27 -1.13
C PRO A 73 -10.18 -4.68 -1.70
N ALA A 74 -10.20 -5.12 -2.95
CA ALA A 74 -11.41 -5.52 -3.66
C ALA A 74 -11.87 -6.94 -3.26
N LEU A 75 -12.45 -7.07 -2.06
CA LEU A 75 -12.82 -8.37 -1.46
C LEU A 75 -14.33 -8.63 -1.42
N SER A 76 -15.13 -7.92 -2.22
CA SER A 76 -16.59 -8.07 -2.25
C SER A 76 -17.03 -9.50 -2.59
N HIS A 77 -16.28 -10.19 -3.46
CA HIS A 77 -16.52 -11.58 -3.84
C HIS A 77 -16.35 -12.57 -2.67
N LEU A 78 -15.67 -12.18 -1.58
CA LEU A 78 -15.50 -12.98 -0.37
C LEU A 78 -16.53 -12.67 0.71
N ALA A 79 -17.50 -11.78 0.45
CA ALA A 79 -18.52 -11.38 1.42
C ALA A 79 -19.25 -12.57 2.09
N PRO A 80 -19.63 -13.64 1.38
CA PRO A 80 -20.34 -14.76 1.99
C PRO A 80 -19.53 -15.51 3.06
N LEU A 81 -18.19 -15.46 2.99
CA LEU A 81 -17.32 -16.14 3.96
C LEU A 81 -17.22 -15.40 5.30
N ARG A 82 -17.69 -14.14 5.37
CA ARG A 82 -17.69 -13.32 6.60
C ARG A 82 -16.32 -13.15 7.28
N LEU A 83 -15.24 -13.20 6.50
CA LEU A 83 -13.85 -13.13 6.97
C LEU A 83 -13.30 -11.70 7.15
N ARG A 84 -14.11 -10.67 6.89
CA ARG A 84 -13.64 -9.28 6.83
C ARG A 84 -13.64 -8.63 8.21
N ASP A 85 -12.52 -7.99 8.56
CA ASP A 85 -12.37 -7.18 9.76
C ASP A 85 -13.01 -5.79 9.60
N THR A 86 -12.89 -4.95 10.63
CA THR A 86 -13.42 -3.58 10.65
C THR A 86 -12.73 -2.63 9.66
N GLU A 87 -11.53 -2.97 9.19
CA GLU A 87 -10.82 -2.25 8.13
C GLU A 87 -11.19 -2.76 6.72
N GLY A 88 -12.01 -3.81 6.63
CA GLY A 88 -12.42 -4.45 5.38
C GLY A 88 -11.35 -5.39 4.81
N ARG A 89 -10.34 -5.77 5.59
CA ARG A 89 -9.29 -6.74 5.25
C ARG A 89 -9.64 -8.12 5.80
N VAL A 90 -8.84 -9.13 5.46
CA VAL A 90 -8.94 -10.47 6.02
C VAL A 90 -7.70 -10.71 6.89
N THR A 91 -7.86 -11.22 8.11
CA THR A 91 -6.72 -11.59 8.95
C THR A 91 -5.93 -12.71 8.28
N VAL A 92 -4.62 -12.53 8.11
CA VAL A 92 -3.75 -13.49 7.43
C VAL A 92 -2.52 -13.88 8.25
N ASN A 93 -2.10 -15.14 8.11
CA ASN A 93 -0.81 -15.66 8.52
C ASN A 93 0.08 -15.78 7.27
N GLY A 94 0.93 -14.78 7.04
CA GLY A 94 1.60 -14.59 5.76
C GLY A 94 0.55 -14.22 4.70
N THR A 95 0.25 -15.14 3.79
CA THR A 95 -0.80 -14.97 2.76
C THR A 95 -2.03 -15.82 3.02
N THR A 96 -2.05 -16.68 4.04
CA THR A 96 -3.16 -17.61 4.30
C THR A 96 -4.19 -16.95 5.21
N ALA A 97 -5.47 -16.97 4.85
CA ALA A 97 -6.53 -16.46 5.73
C ALA A 97 -6.57 -17.28 7.04
N ALA A 98 -6.62 -16.59 8.17
CA ALA A 98 -6.53 -17.22 9.49
C ALA A 98 -7.71 -18.17 9.78
N GLU A 99 -8.91 -17.79 9.33
CA GLU A 99 -10.17 -18.54 9.57
C GLU A 99 -10.57 -19.43 8.38
N GLU A 100 -9.85 -19.39 7.26
CA GLU A 100 -10.09 -20.26 6.10
C GLU A 100 -8.75 -20.67 5.47
N PRO A 101 -8.13 -21.78 5.93
CA PRO A 101 -6.78 -22.17 5.52
C PRO A 101 -6.62 -22.49 4.02
N ARG A 102 -7.72 -22.69 3.28
CA ARG A 102 -7.71 -22.92 1.83
C ARG A 102 -7.69 -21.60 1.04
N LEU A 103 -7.96 -20.47 1.69
CA LEU A 103 -7.97 -19.15 1.08
C LEU A 103 -6.61 -18.47 1.25
N HIS A 104 -6.07 -17.97 0.14
CA HIS A 104 -4.85 -17.18 0.12
C HIS A 104 -5.10 -15.80 -0.49
N LEU A 105 -4.53 -14.75 0.11
CA LEU A 105 -4.61 -13.37 -0.35
C LEU A 105 -3.21 -12.85 -0.68
N LEU A 106 -3.05 -12.32 -1.89
CA LEU A 106 -1.76 -11.95 -2.48
C LEU A 106 -1.85 -10.55 -3.10
N GLY A 107 -0.83 -9.72 -2.84
CA GLY A 107 -0.66 -8.44 -3.54
C GLY A 107 -1.63 -7.33 -3.16
N TYR A 108 -2.35 -7.46 -2.04
CA TYR A 108 -3.33 -6.45 -1.59
C TYR A 108 -2.72 -5.32 -0.74
N GLY A 109 -1.42 -5.39 -0.43
CA GLY A 109 -0.70 -4.37 0.31
C GLY A 109 0.26 -4.98 1.33
N GLY A 110 0.88 -4.14 2.17
CA GLY A 110 1.82 -4.60 3.20
C GLY A 110 1.24 -5.68 4.13
N TRP A 111 -0.07 -5.69 4.34
CA TRP A 111 -0.78 -6.67 5.17
C TRP A 111 -0.82 -8.08 4.56
N THR A 112 -0.67 -8.24 3.24
CA THR A 112 -0.49 -9.55 2.57
C THR A 112 0.98 -9.86 2.29
N GLY A 113 1.90 -9.06 2.84
CA GLY A 113 3.34 -9.21 2.71
C GLY A 113 4.02 -7.89 2.33
N PRO A 114 5.26 -7.67 2.82
CA PRO A 114 6.09 -6.51 2.48
C PRO A 114 6.13 -6.23 0.98
N ALA A 115 5.86 -4.97 0.60
CA ALA A 115 5.87 -4.51 -0.79
C ALA A 115 5.03 -5.34 -1.78
N SER A 116 4.11 -6.20 -1.31
CA SER A 116 3.43 -7.17 -2.18
C SER A 116 2.49 -6.51 -3.20
N ALA A 117 1.98 -5.30 -2.94
CA ALA A 117 1.20 -4.52 -3.89
C ALA A 117 2.07 -3.74 -4.89
N THR A 118 3.17 -4.35 -5.36
CA THR A 118 4.09 -3.75 -6.33
C THR A 118 4.58 -4.80 -7.32
N LEU A 119 4.94 -4.36 -8.54
CA LEU A 119 5.36 -5.28 -9.62
C LEU A 119 6.54 -6.17 -9.22
N ILE A 120 7.54 -5.61 -8.53
CA ILE A 120 8.74 -6.34 -8.12
C ILE A 120 8.48 -7.10 -6.80
N GLY A 121 7.81 -6.46 -5.83
CA GLY A 121 7.65 -7.01 -4.48
C GLY A 121 6.64 -8.15 -4.35
N VAL A 122 5.73 -8.35 -5.31
CA VAL A 122 4.76 -9.45 -5.25
C VAL A 122 5.41 -10.83 -5.39
N GLY A 123 6.48 -10.94 -6.17
CA GLY A 123 7.10 -12.20 -6.58
C GLY A 123 7.46 -13.15 -5.42
N PRO A 124 8.21 -12.70 -4.40
CA PRO A 124 8.58 -13.53 -3.25
C PRO A 124 7.35 -14.11 -2.52
N THR A 125 6.34 -13.28 -2.25
CA THR A 125 5.12 -13.72 -1.55
C THR A 125 4.30 -14.71 -2.38
N ALA A 126 4.20 -14.50 -3.69
CA ALA A 126 3.53 -15.40 -4.62
C ALA A 126 4.24 -16.75 -4.69
N LYS A 127 5.58 -16.75 -4.86
CA LYS A 127 6.39 -17.97 -4.92
C LYS A 127 6.25 -18.82 -3.65
N ALA A 128 6.34 -18.19 -2.48
CA ALA A 128 6.17 -18.88 -1.20
C ALA A 128 4.75 -19.46 -1.04
N THR A 129 3.73 -18.71 -1.47
CA THR A 129 2.33 -19.15 -1.41
C THR A 129 2.08 -20.36 -2.30
N VAL A 130 2.56 -20.33 -3.55
CA VAL A 130 2.44 -21.47 -4.47
C VAL A 130 3.16 -22.70 -3.93
N ALA A 131 4.37 -22.53 -3.39
CA ALA A 131 5.12 -23.63 -2.79
C ALA A 131 4.36 -24.27 -1.61
N LYS A 132 3.75 -23.44 -0.74
CA LYS A 132 2.91 -23.91 0.37
C LYS A 132 1.69 -24.68 -0.13
N ILE A 133 0.92 -24.11 -1.05
CA ILE A 133 -0.26 -24.76 -1.63
C ILE A 133 0.13 -26.10 -2.26
N ALA A 134 1.19 -26.13 -3.06
CA ALA A 134 1.67 -27.32 -3.76
C ALA A 134 2.16 -28.43 -2.81
N ALA A 135 2.56 -28.10 -1.58
CA ALA A 135 2.89 -29.07 -0.54
C ALA A 135 1.63 -29.59 0.18
N THR A 136 0.55 -28.80 0.23
CA THR A 136 -0.72 -29.20 0.87
C THR A 136 -1.60 -30.04 -0.05
N ILE A 137 -1.54 -29.82 -1.36
CA ILE A 137 -2.41 -30.52 -2.35
C ILE A 137 -1.74 -31.72 -3.01
N ARG A 138 -0.44 -31.94 -2.81
CA ARG A 138 0.22 -33.15 -3.31
C ARG A 138 -0.13 -34.33 -2.41
N PRO A 139 -0.60 -35.46 -2.97
CA PRO A 139 -0.91 -36.67 -2.20
C PRO A 139 0.34 -37.29 -1.57
#